data_AF-A0A356T9A1-F1
#
_entry.id   AF-A0A356T9A1-F1
#
_cell.length_a   1.000
_cell.length_b   1.000
_cell.length_c   1.000
_cell.angle_alpha   90.00
_cell.angle_beta   90.00
_cell.angle_gamma   90.00
#
_symmetry.space_group_name_H-M   'P 1'
#
loop_
_entity.id
_entity.type
_entity.pdbx_description
1 polymer ?
#
loop_
_entity_poly.entity_id
_entity_poly.type
_entity_poly.pdbx_seq_one_letter_code
_entity_poly.pdbx_strand_id
1 'polypeptide(L)'
;MCVTSATFSYTGAQQTFVVPPGVTSILATAYGAQGGCSLGGRGGEAIARFPVTPGETLYVYVGGAGQCGTPGMLPGGFNGGGAKYTTSGDFWEGGSGGGASDVRRGGTALTNRVVVAGGGGGRGYGGQAGAGGG
;
A
#
# COMPACT_ATOMS: atom_id res chain seq x y z
N MET A 1 -25.72 -19.12 -0.01
CA MET A 1 -24.84 -18.21 0.75
C MET A 1 -24.11 -17.35 -0.28
N CYS A 2 -24.50 -16.10 -0.48
CA CYS A 2 -23.82 -15.24 -1.45
C CYS A 2 -22.55 -14.70 -0.79
N VAL A 3 -21.38 -15.05 -1.32
CA VAL A 3 -20.12 -14.43 -0.91
C VAL A 3 -20.07 -13.08 -1.58
N THR A 4 -20.26 -12.01 -0.81
CA THR A 4 -20.14 -10.63 -1.32
C THR A 4 -18.69 -10.20 -1.19
N SER A 5 -17.98 -10.04 -2.32
CA SER A 5 -16.63 -9.46 -2.35
C SER A 5 -16.68 -7.99 -2.72
N ALA A 6 -15.88 -7.16 -2.06
CA ALA A 6 -15.65 -5.76 -2.43
C ALA A 6 -14.16 -5.56 -2.71
N THR A 7 -13.84 -4.90 -3.83
CA THR A 7 -12.46 -4.62 -4.24
C THR A 7 -12.24 -3.11 -4.25
N PHE A 8 -11.14 -2.69 -3.63
CA PHE A 8 -10.73 -1.29 -3.58
C PHE A 8 -9.43 -1.12 -4.37
N SER A 9 -9.44 -0.16 -5.30
CA SER A 9 -8.27 0.20 -6.10
C SER A 9 -7.63 1.48 -5.56
N TYR A 10 -6.38 1.75 -5.94
CA TYR A 10 -5.69 2.97 -5.56
C TYR A 10 -6.42 4.24 -6.06
N THR A 11 -6.64 5.19 -5.15
CA THR A 11 -7.26 6.50 -5.45
C THR A 11 -6.41 7.69 -5.02
N GLY A 12 -5.30 7.46 -4.31
CA GLY A 12 -4.53 8.53 -3.66
C GLY A 12 -5.12 9.06 -2.37
N ALA A 13 -6.23 8.48 -1.89
CA ALA A 13 -6.93 8.91 -0.69
C ALA A 13 -7.55 7.74 0.08
N GLN A 14 -8.02 8.03 1.29
CA GLN A 14 -8.80 7.10 2.10
C GLN A 14 -10.10 6.71 1.38
N GLN A 15 -10.46 5.44 1.45
CA GLN A 15 -11.76 4.90 1.06
C GLN A 15 -12.45 4.28 2.28
N THR A 16 -13.75 4.01 2.18
CA THR A 16 -14.54 3.45 3.28
C THR A 16 -15.32 2.22 2.83
N PHE A 17 -15.48 1.28 3.76
CA PHE A 17 -16.33 0.12 3.62
C PHE A 17 -17.26 0.02 4.82
N VAL A 18 -18.57 0.03 4.59
CA VAL A 18 -19.57 -0.21 5.64
C VAL A 18 -19.90 -1.68 5.66
N VAL A 19 -19.74 -2.32 6.81
CA VAL A 19 -20.00 -3.76 6.98
C VAL A 19 -21.49 -4.05 6.72
N PRO A 20 -21.84 -4.94 5.77
CA PRO A 20 -23.23 -5.23 5.47
C PRO A 20 -24.00 -5.83 6.66
N PRO A 21 -25.34 -5.67 6.70
CA PRO A 21 -26.17 -6.35 7.68
C PRO A 21 -25.93 -7.86 7.72
N GLY A 22 -25.82 -8.42 8.93
CA GLY A 22 -25.60 -9.86 9.14
C GLY A 22 -24.15 -10.35 8.96
N VAL A 23 -23.21 -9.48 8.55
CA VAL A 23 -21.79 -9.84 8.45
C VAL A 23 -21.08 -9.57 9.78
N THR A 24 -20.51 -10.61 10.38
CA THR A 24 -19.78 -10.54 11.66
C THR A 24 -18.30 -10.92 11.56
N SER A 25 -17.85 -11.34 10.37
CA SER A 25 -16.44 -11.62 10.08
C SER A 25 -16.13 -11.30 8.62
N ILE A 26 -14.95 -10.74 8.40
CA ILE A 26 -14.42 -10.45 7.06
C ILE A 26 -13.09 -11.18 6.89
N LEU A 27 -12.87 -11.72 5.69
CA LEU A 27 -11.55 -12.09 5.19
C LEU A 27 -11.09 -10.97 4.26
N ALA A 28 -9.98 -10.33 4.59
CA ALA A 28 -9.38 -9.28 3.79
C ALA A 28 -8.03 -9.75 3.23
N THR A 29 -7.81 -9.44 1.95
CA THR A 29 -6.52 -9.59 1.27
C THR A 29 -6.06 -8.21 0.85
N ALA A 30 -4.89 -7.80 1.31
CA ALA A 30 -4.27 -6.52 0.99
C ALA A 30 -2.97 -6.77 0.22
N TYR A 31 -2.71 -5.93 -0.79
CA TYR A 31 -1.47 -5.95 -1.57
C TYR A 31 -0.80 -4.60 -1.47
N GLY A 32 0.44 -4.56 -0.96
CA GLY A 32 1.26 -3.35 -0.97
C GLY A 32 1.67 -2.99 -2.40
N ALA A 33 1.93 -1.71 -2.64
CA ALA A 33 2.32 -1.26 -3.97
C ALA A 33 3.81 -1.50 -4.26
N GLN A 34 4.13 -1.66 -5.55
CA GLN A 34 5.51 -1.79 -6.00
C GLN A 34 6.28 -0.47 -5.81
N GLY A 35 7.57 -0.58 -5.51
CA GLY A 35 8.52 0.53 -5.66
C GLY A 35 8.66 0.99 -7.11
N GLY A 36 9.19 2.20 -7.28
CA GLY A 36 9.39 2.80 -8.58
C GLY A 36 10.41 2.05 -9.42
N CYS A 37 10.15 2.07 -10.72
CA CYS A 37 10.99 1.60 -11.83
C CYS A 37 10.90 0.12 -12.10
N SER A 38 11.39 -0.29 -13.28
CA SER A 38 11.25 -1.66 -13.79
C SER A 38 11.77 -2.73 -12.84
N LEU A 39 12.59 -2.33 -11.85
CA LEU A 39 13.17 -3.18 -10.81
C LEU A 39 12.82 -2.71 -9.40
N GLY A 40 11.77 -1.90 -9.21
CA GLY A 40 11.26 -1.62 -7.86
C GLY A 40 10.81 -2.91 -7.18
N GLY A 41 11.09 -3.02 -5.88
CA GLY A 41 10.64 -4.15 -5.07
C GLY A 41 9.12 -4.28 -5.12
N ARG A 42 8.62 -5.51 -5.19
CA ARG A 42 7.17 -5.77 -5.10
C ARG A 42 6.68 -5.48 -3.68
N GLY A 43 5.46 -4.96 -3.56
CA GLY A 43 4.82 -4.88 -2.26
C GLY A 43 4.45 -6.27 -1.74
N GLY A 44 4.23 -6.35 -0.43
CA GLY A 44 3.83 -7.57 0.25
C GLY A 44 2.37 -7.92 0.01
N GLU A 45 1.99 -9.11 0.48
CA GLU A 45 0.61 -9.56 0.58
C GLU A 45 0.30 -9.86 2.05
N ALA A 46 -0.84 -9.38 2.53
CA ALA A 46 -1.36 -9.71 3.84
C ALA A 46 -2.78 -10.24 3.72
N ILE A 47 -3.02 -11.41 4.31
CA ILE A 47 -4.33 -12.03 4.41
C ILE A 47 -4.70 -12.15 5.87
N ALA A 48 -5.87 -11.62 6.25
CA ALA A 48 -6.33 -11.70 7.62
C ALA A 48 -7.85 -11.87 7.69
N ARG A 49 -8.29 -12.70 8.63
CA ARG A 49 -9.68 -12.83 9.03
C ARG A 49 -9.86 -12.18 10.39
N PHE A 50 -10.81 -11.26 10.50
CA PHE A 50 -11.09 -10.57 11.76
C PHE A 50 -12.59 -10.42 12.00
N PRO A 51 -13.03 -10.33 13.28
CA PRO A 51 -14.42 -10.08 13.61
C PRO A 51 -14.80 -8.64 13.32
N VAL A 52 -16.06 -8.44 12.94
CA VAL A 52 -16.65 -7.13 12.67
C VAL A 52 -18.08 -7.04 13.22
N THR A 53 -18.59 -5.83 13.32
CA THR A 53 -19.95 -5.50 13.72
C THR A 53 -20.72 -5.04 12.50
N PRO A 54 -21.91 -5.59 12.21
CA PRO A 54 -22.78 -5.08 11.15
C PRO A 54 -22.99 -3.57 11.26
N GLY A 55 -22.81 -2.85 10.14
CA GLY A 55 -22.96 -1.39 10.08
C GLY A 55 -21.74 -0.58 10.53
N GLU A 56 -20.67 -1.19 11.07
CA GLU A 56 -19.46 -0.43 11.37
C GLU A 56 -18.72 -0.02 10.09
N THR A 57 -17.98 1.09 10.17
CA THR A 57 -17.17 1.59 9.05
C THR A 57 -15.71 1.15 9.22
N LEU A 58 -15.18 0.50 8.19
CA LEU A 58 -13.76 0.25 8.02
C LEU A 58 -13.16 1.30 7.08
N TYR A 59 -11.92 1.70 7.36
CA TYR A 59 -11.17 2.63 6.52
C TYR A 59 -10.14 1.86 5.71
N VAL A 60 -10.15 2.05 4.40
CA VAL A 60 -9.30 1.33 3.45
C VAL A 60 -8.32 2.30 2.83
N TYR A 61 -7.04 1.98 2.91
CA TYR A 61 -5.96 2.71 2.26
C TYR A 61 -5.28 1.74 1.31
N VAL A 62 -5.31 2.03 0.01
CA VAL A 62 -4.62 1.22 -0.99
C VAL A 62 -3.33 1.93 -1.33
N GLY A 63 -2.19 1.25 -1.23
CA GLY A 63 -0.87 1.80 -1.49
C GLY A 63 -0.73 2.33 -2.92
N GLY A 64 -0.05 3.46 -3.06
CA GLY A 64 0.35 3.99 -4.37
C GLY A 64 1.72 3.45 -4.80
N ALA A 65 1.93 3.23 -6.09
CA ALA A 65 3.24 2.82 -6.60
C ALA A 65 4.29 3.93 -6.41
N GLY A 66 5.55 3.51 -6.24
CA GLY A 66 6.68 4.42 -6.31
C GLY A 66 6.87 4.97 -7.73
N GLN A 67 7.63 6.05 -7.84
CA GLN A 67 7.83 6.81 -9.07
C GLN A 67 9.23 6.61 -9.67
N CYS A 68 9.35 6.89 -10.96
CA CYS A 68 10.61 7.03 -11.70
C CYS A 68 10.76 8.42 -12.26
N GLY A 69 11.99 8.88 -12.39
CA GLY A 69 12.27 10.11 -13.08
C GLY A 69 13.69 10.60 -12.91
N THR A 70 13.90 11.76 -13.54
CA THR A 70 15.15 12.51 -13.65
C THR A 70 15.62 13.06 -12.29
N PRO A 71 16.83 13.63 -12.20
CA PRO A 71 17.41 14.08 -10.93
C PRO A 71 16.50 15.04 -10.17
N GLY A 72 16.32 14.77 -8.88
CA GLY A 72 15.45 15.55 -8.01
C GLY A 72 14.80 14.68 -6.94
N MET A 73 13.82 15.25 -6.26
CA MET A 73 12.99 14.54 -5.30
C MET A 73 11.88 13.78 -6.04
N LEU A 74 11.86 12.45 -5.91
CA LEU A 74 10.71 11.64 -6.29
C LEU A 74 9.93 11.27 -5.02
N PRO A 75 8.69 11.76 -4.83
CA PRO A 75 7.89 11.35 -3.69
C PRO A 75 7.66 9.84 -3.70
N GLY A 76 7.57 9.26 -2.51
CA GLY A 76 7.17 7.87 -2.36
C GLY A 76 5.70 7.65 -2.66
N GLY A 77 5.35 6.39 -2.83
CA GLY A 77 3.98 5.92 -2.99
C GLY A 77 3.09 6.29 -1.80
N PHE A 78 1.81 6.55 -2.09
CA PHE A 78 0.81 6.90 -1.08
C PHE A 78 0.72 5.88 0.06
N ASN A 79 0.50 6.36 1.29
CA ASN A 79 0.44 5.56 2.52
C ASN A 79 1.80 4.99 2.98
N GLY A 80 2.85 5.83 2.89
CA GLY A 80 4.11 5.60 3.61
C GLY A 80 5.30 5.14 2.76
N GLY A 81 5.24 5.26 1.43
CA GLY A 81 6.39 5.00 0.57
C GLY A 81 7.52 6.02 0.82
N GLY A 82 8.76 5.54 0.86
CA GLY A 82 9.94 6.40 1.03
C GLY A 82 10.24 7.22 -0.22
N ALA A 83 10.51 8.52 -0.06
CA ALA A 83 10.97 9.35 -1.17
C ALA A 83 12.40 8.97 -1.59
N LYS A 84 12.71 9.17 -2.87
CA LYS A 84 14.09 9.18 -3.36
C LYS A 84 14.57 10.64 -3.42
N TYR A 85 15.81 10.86 -3.01
CA TYR A 85 16.51 12.12 -3.21
C TYR A 85 17.82 11.87 -3.94
N THR A 86 18.06 12.59 -5.05
CA THR A 86 19.34 12.52 -5.78
C THR A 86 19.82 13.91 -6.14
N THR A 87 21.01 14.28 -5.70
CA THR A 87 21.72 15.50 -6.10
C THR A 87 22.63 15.18 -7.28
N SER A 88 22.21 15.59 -8.49
CA SER A 88 22.97 15.67 -9.76
C SER A 88 23.61 14.40 -10.35
N GLY A 89 23.39 14.19 -11.65
CA GLY A 89 24.32 13.47 -12.54
C GLY A 89 24.18 11.95 -12.67
N ASP A 90 23.55 11.27 -11.71
CA ASP A 90 23.28 9.84 -11.86
C ASP A 90 22.07 9.63 -12.78
N PHE A 91 22.36 9.47 -14.07
CA PHE A 91 21.38 9.12 -15.12
C PHE A 91 20.76 7.73 -14.93
N TRP A 92 21.15 7.01 -13.88
CA TRP A 92 20.59 5.72 -13.51
C TRP A 92 19.37 5.94 -12.62
N GLU A 93 18.20 5.92 -13.25
CA GLU A 93 16.87 6.17 -12.69
C GLU A 93 16.56 5.27 -11.48
N GLY A 94 17.00 5.68 -10.28
CA GLY A 94 16.52 5.12 -9.03
C GLY A 94 15.02 5.42 -8.85
N GLY A 95 14.31 4.53 -8.19
CA GLY A 95 12.88 4.69 -7.90
C GLY A 95 12.62 5.13 -6.47
N SER A 96 11.47 5.78 -6.22
CA SER A 96 10.97 5.93 -4.84
C SER A 96 10.29 4.65 -4.34
N GLY A 97 10.09 4.48 -3.04
CA GLY A 97 9.40 3.32 -2.47
C GLY A 97 7.90 3.35 -2.72
N GLY A 98 7.30 2.17 -2.87
CA GLY A 98 5.86 1.97 -2.95
C GLY A 98 5.22 2.10 -1.57
N GLY A 99 3.93 2.41 -1.55
CA GLY A 99 3.17 2.57 -0.32
C GLY A 99 2.47 1.31 0.16
N ALA A 100 2.11 1.28 1.45
CA ALA A 100 1.41 0.15 2.04
C ALA A 100 -0.09 0.17 1.72
N SER A 101 -0.72 -1.02 1.68
CA SER A 101 -2.16 -1.15 1.71
C SER A 101 -2.59 -1.63 3.09
N ASP A 102 -3.56 -0.96 3.72
CA ASP A 102 -4.02 -1.32 5.05
C ASP A 102 -5.52 -1.08 5.25
N VAL A 103 -6.09 -1.87 6.17
CA VAL A 103 -7.45 -1.69 6.68
C VAL A 103 -7.36 -1.23 8.13
N ARG A 104 -8.10 -0.17 8.48
CA ARG A 104 -8.18 0.36 9.84
C ARG A 104 -9.58 0.23 10.42
N ARG A 105 -9.64 -0.10 11.70
CA ARG A 105 -10.88 -0.29 12.47
C ARG A 105 -10.85 0.54 13.76
N GLY A 106 -11.98 1.17 14.09
CA GLY A 106 -12.11 1.98 15.30
C GLY A 106 -11.35 3.32 15.26
N GLY A 107 -10.94 3.77 14.08
CA GLY A 107 -10.22 5.03 13.86
C GLY A 107 -9.33 4.99 12.63
N THR A 108 -8.67 6.11 12.34
CA THR A 108 -7.80 6.31 11.17
C THR A 108 -6.32 6.41 11.52
N ALA A 109 -5.91 6.22 12.78
CA ALA A 109 -4.50 6.27 13.18
C ALA A 109 -3.75 4.99 12.75
N LEU A 110 -2.42 5.05 12.69
CA LEU A 110 -1.60 3.87 12.34
C LEU A 110 -1.80 2.71 13.33
N THR A 111 -2.11 3.01 14.59
CA THR A 111 -2.42 2.01 15.63
C THR A 111 -3.76 1.31 15.42
N ASN A 112 -4.62 1.82 14.54
CA ASN A 112 -5.92 1.20 14.19
C ASN A 112 -5.81 0.14 13.09
N ARG A 113 -4.61 -0.10 12.54
CA ARG A 113 -4.38 -1.07 11.47
C ARG A 113 -4.67 -2.49 11.93
N VAL A 114 -5.59 -3.16 11.24
CA VAL A 114 -5.96 -4.57 11.49
C VAL A 114 -5.43 -5.52 10.42
N VAL A 115 -5.10 -4.99 9.24
CA VAL A 115 -4.41 -5.69 8.14
C VAL A 115 -3.44 -4.71 7.51
N VAL A 116 -2.19 -5.13 7.25
CA VAL A 116 -1.17 -4.28 6.62
C VAL A 116 -0.34 -5.12 5.66
N ALA A 117 -0.32 -4.71 4.39
CA ALA A 117 0.62 -5.20 3.40
C ALA A 117 1.58 -4.04 3.05
N GLY A 118 2.85 -4.22 3.37
CA GLY A 118 3.91 -3.23 3.18
C GLY A 118 4.20 -2.95 1.70
N GLY A 119 4.55 -1.70 1.39
CA GLY A 119 5.02 -1.33 0.06
C GLY A 119 6.44 -1.83 -0.21
N GLY A 120 6.79 -2.00 -1.47
CA GLY A 120 8.14 -2.40 -1.87
C GLY A 120 9.12 -1.22 -1.95
N GLY A 121 10.41 -1.50 -1.76
CA GLY A 121 11.48 -0.53 -1.89
C GLY A 121 11.69 -0.05 -3.33
N GLY A 122 12.16 1.18 -3.51
CA GLY A 122 12.51 1.71 -4.82
C GLY A 122 13.76 1.05 -5.41
N ARG A 123 13.91 1.13 -6.74
CA ARG A 123 15.12 0.64 -7.43
C ARG A 123 16.38 1.39 -6.96
N GLY A 124 17.44 0.65 -6.64
CA GLY A 124 18.76 1.17 -6.31
C GLY A 124 19.70 1.36 -7.52
N TYR A 125 20.87 1.93 -7.27
CA TYR A 125 21.92 2.10 -8.29
C TYR A 125 22.39 0.75 -8.86
N GLY A 126 22.69 0.70 -10.16
CA GLY A 126 23.18 -0.52 -10.83
C GLY A 126 22.11 -1.57 -11.17
N GLY A 127 20.81 -1.25 -11.04
CA GLY A 127 19.73 -2.19 -11.38
C GLY A 127 19.37 -3.17 -10.26
N GLN A 128 19.85 -2.94 -9.03
CA GLN A 128 19.42 -3.75 -7.90
C GLN A 128 17.98 -3.39 -7.52
N ALA A 129 17.16 -4.41 -7.31
CA ALA A 129 15.81 -4.21 -6.85
C ALA A 129 15.77 -3.76 -5.39
N GLY A 130 14.83 -2.86 -5.08
CA GLY A 130 14.55 -2.53 -3.68
C GLY A 130 13.99 -3.75 -2.94
N ALA A 131 14.13 -3.76 -1.61
CA ALA A 131 13.57 -4.83 -0.77
C ALA A 131 12.06 -5.00 -1.01
N GLY A 132 11.55 -6.22 -0.91
CA GLY A 132 10.11 -6.46 -0.95
C GLY A 132 9.39 -5.91 0.29
N GLY A 133 8.10 -5.62 0.15
CA GLY A 133 7.25 -5.32 1.29
C GLY A 133 6.85 -6.60 2.04
N GLY A 134 6.74 -6.51 3.37
CA GLY A 134 6.21 -7.57 4.24
C GLY A 134 4.73 -7.42 4.54
#